data_AF-A0A7V1RFE7-F1
#
_entry.id   AF-A0A7V1RFE7-F1
#
_cell.length_a   1.000
_cell.length_b   1.000
_cell.length_c   1.000
_cell.angle_alpha   90.00
_cell.angle_beta   90.00
_cell.angle_gamma   90.00
#
_symmetry.space_group_name_H-M   'P 1'
#
loop_
_entity.id
_entity.type
_entity.pdbx_description
1 polymer ?
#
loop_
_entity_poly.entity_id
_entity_poly.type
_entity_poly.pdbx_seq_one_letter_code
_entity_poly.pdbx_strand_id
1 'polypeptide(L)' 'VCPVDCIHEGTEPYDMLYINPDECIDCGLCEPECPVNAIFADTDVPKDQERFIQINADFFRNK' A
#
# COMPACT_ATOMS: atom_id res chain seq x y z
N VAL A 1 3.17 -11.58 -4.77
CA VAL A 1 2.02 -12.40 -4.33
C VAL A 1 0.67 -11.75 -4.61
N CYS A 2 0.59 -10.43 -4.85
CA CYS A 2 -0.67 -9.76 -5.15
C CYS A 2 -1.31 -10.38 -6.41
N PRO A 3 -2.56 -10.87 -6.35
CA PRO A 3 -3.22 -11.52 -7.48
C PRO A 3 -3.63 -10.55 -8.60
N VAL A 4 -3.67 -9.25 -8.29
CA VAL A 4 -4.09 -8.17 -9.21
C VAL A 4 -2.96 -7.19 -9.53
N ASP A 5 -1.73 -7.52 -9.09
CA ASP A 5 -0.50 -6.74 -9.35
C ASP A 5 -0.56 -5.24 -8.99
N CYS A 6 -1.36 -4.88 -7.99
CA CYS A 6 -1.61 -3.49 -7.59
C CYS A 6 -0.53 -2.87 -6.69
N ILE A 7 0.70 -3.42 -6.64
CA ILE A 7 1.80 -2.92 -5.80
C ILE A 7 2.91 -2.40 -6.70
N HIS A 8 3.19 -1.11 -6.64
CA HIS A 8 4.08 -0.43 -7.57
C HIS A 8 5.26 0.23 -6.86
N GLU A 9 6.43 0.17 -7.48
CA GLU A 9 7.62 0.91 -7.03
C GLU A 9 7.45 2.41 -7.28
N GLY A 10 7.89 3.23 -6.32
CA GLY A 10 7.96 4.68 -6.46
C GLY A 10 9.16 5.25 -5.72
N THR A 11 9.79 6.25 -6.33
CA THR A 11 10.91 7.00 -5.73
C THR A 11 10.48 8.35 -5.16
N GLU A 12 9.29 8.82 -5.50
CA GLU A 12 8.73 10.12 -5.12
C GLU A 12 7.24 9.94 -4.77
N PRO A 13 6.73 10.56 -3.69
CA PRO A 13 7.43 11.45 -2.74
C PRO A 13 8.35 10.71 -1.75
N TYR A 14 8.25 9.39 -1.67
CA TYR A 14 9.10 8.53 -0.85
C TYR A 14 9.63 7.35 -1.67
N ASP A 15 10.84 6.90 -1.36
CA ASP A 15 11.40 5.67 -1.89
C ASP A 15 10.79 4.45 -1.17
N MET A 16 9.65 3.98 -1.68
CA MET A 16 8.88 2.87 -1.13
C MET A 16 7.96 2.22 -2.18
N LEU A 17 7.33 1.11 -1.81
CA LEU A 17 6.27 0.48 -2.60
C LEU A 17 4.90 1.08 -2.22
N TYR A 18 4.04 1.25 -3.21
CA TYR A 18 2.71 1.85 -3.08
C TYR A 18 1.65 0.85 -3.53
N ILE A 19 0.59 0.68 -2.74
CA ILE A 19 -0.57 -0.15 -3.03
C ILE A 19 -1.64 0.74 -3.66
N ASN A 20 -2.12 0.39 -4.87
CA ASN A 20 -3.22 1.08 -5.53
C ASN A 20 -4.55 0.70 -4.87
N PRO A 21 -5.24 1.61 -4.16
CA PRO A 21 -6.48 1.29 -3.48
C PRO A 21 -7.65 1.04 -4.44
N ASP A 22 -7.61 1.57 -5.66
CA ASP A 22 -8.68 1.39 -6.65
C ASP A 22 -8.63 0.00 -7.31
N GLU A 23 -7.46 -0.65 -7.27
CA GLU A 23 -7.24 -1.99 -7.82
C GLU A 23 -7.15 -3.08 -6.75
N CYS A 24 -6.82 -2.71 -5.50
CA CYS A 24 -6.78 -3.64 -4.38
C CYS A 24 -8.15 -4.32 -4.18
N ILE A 25 -8.13 -5.63 -3.97
CA ILE A 25 -9.33 -6.47 -3.76
C ILE A 25 -9.39 -7.07 -2.36
N ASP A 26 -8.64 -6.50 -1.41
CA ASP A 26 -8.62 -6.89 0.01
C ASP A 26 -8.36 -8.39 0.27
N CYS A 27 -7.52 -9.01 -0.57
CA CYS A 27 -7.22 -10.44 -0.44
C CYS A 27 -6.29 -10.81 0.74
N GLY A 28 -5.58 -9.82 1.32
CA GLY A 28 -4.69 -10.00 2.48
C GLY A 28 -3.39 -10.79 2.23
N LEU A 29 -3.17 -11.33 1.02
CA LEU A 29 -2.04 -12.23 0.76
C LEU A 29 -0.66 -11.56 0.87
N CYS A 30 -0.58 -10.24 0.70
CA CYS A 30 0.69 -9.51 0.78
C CYS A 30 1.13 -9.19 2.22
N GLU A 31 0.19 -9.13 3.17
CA GLU A 31 0.48 -8.79 4.56
C GLU A 31 1.50 -9.74 5.23
N PRO A 32 1.27 -11.08 5.28
CA PRO A 32 2.19 -12.00 5.95
C PRO A 32 3.53 -12.17 5.20
N GLU A 33 3.58 -11.74 3.93
CA GLU A 33 4.76 -11.89 3.08
C GLU A 33 5.75 -10.72 3.25
N CYS A 34 5.33 -9.62 3.88
CA CYS A 34 6.19 -8.47 4.13
C CYS A 34 7.16 -8.78 5.30
N PRO A 35 8.48 -8.91 5.07
CA PRO A 35 9.42 -9.32 6.11
C PRO A 35 9.59 -8.30 7.25
N VAL A 36 9.12 -7.07 7.03
CA VAL A 36 9.20 -5.95 7.99
C VAL A 36 7.83 -5.53 8.51
N ASN A 37 6.75 -6.26 8.17
CA ASN A 37 5.38 -5.97 8.59
C ASN A 37 4.94 -4.52 8.29
N ALA A 38 5.19 -4.05 7.06
CA ALA A 38 4.85 -2.69 6.63
C ALA A 38 3.47 -2.58 5.94
N ILE A 39 2.83 -3.70 5.63
CA ILE A 39 1.55 -3.77 4.93
C ILE A 39 0.46 -4.01 5.97
N PHE A 40 -0.61 -3.22 5.91
CA PHE A 40 -1.78 -3.30 6.79
C PHE A 40 -3.05 -3.13 5.96
N ALA A 41 -4.16 -3.71 6.42
CA ALA A 41 -5.48 -3.25 5.99
C ALA A 41 -5.67 -1.77 6.40
N ASP A 42 -6.44 -1.01 5.63
CA ASP A 42 -6.67 0.41 5.89
C ASP A 42 -7.31 0.68 7.27
N THR A 43 -8.09 -0.28 7.78
CA THR A 43 -8.68 -0.24 9.13
C THR A 43 -7.71 -0.55 10.26
N ASP A 44 -6.57 -1.18 9.95
CA ASP A 44 -5.63 -1.73 10.92
C ASP A 44 -4.30 -0.97 10.95
N VAL A 45 -4.18 0.10 10.16
CA VAL A 45 -3.01 0.97 10.16
C VAL A 45 -2.80 1.59 11.55
N PRO A 46 -1.60 1.52 12.14
CA PRO A 46 -1.29 2.20 13.39
C PRO A 46 -1.59 3.70 13.32
N LYS A 47 -2.11 4.28 14.41
CA LYS A 47 -2.57 5.69 14.45
C LYS A 47 -1.51 6.71 14.01
N ASP A 48 -0.24 6.44 14.30
CA ASP A 48 0.88 7.30 13.93
C ASP A 48 1.31 7.16 12.46
N GLN A 49 0.70 6.22 11.73
CA GLN A 49 0.97 5.86 10.34
C GLN A 49 -0.23 6.06 9.41
N GLU A 50 -1.41 6.46 9.91
CA GLU A 50 -2.64 6.66 9.11
C GLU A 50 -2.44 7.56 7.86
N ARG A 51 -1.49 8.50 7.91
CA ARG A 51 -1.12 9.34 6.75
C ARG A 51 -0.74 8.52 5.50
N PHE A 52 -0.22 7.31 5.67
CA PHE A 52 0.21 6.46 4.57
C PHE A 52 -0.95 5.94 3.73
N ILE A 53 -2.18 5.88 4.28
CA ILE A 53 -3.38 5.55 3.50
C ILE A 53 -3.54 6.57 2.36
N GLN A 54 -3.50 7.86 2.70
CA GLN A 54 -3.65 8.93 1.72
C GLN A 54 -2.45 9.03 0.78
N ILE A 55 -1.22 8.81 1.27
CA ILE A 55 -0.01 8.78 0.44
C ILE A 55 -0.09 7.69 -0.63
N ASN A 56 -0.56 6.49 -0.27
CA ASN A 56 -0.76 5.39 -1.22
C ASN A 56 -1.77 5.76 -2.30
N ALA A 57 -2.92 6.32 -1.92
CA ALA A 57 -3.93 6.77 -2.87
C ALA A 57 -3.43 7.90 -3.78
N ASP A 58 -2.75 8.91 -3.21
CA ASP A 58 -2.28 10.09 -3.95
C ASP A 58 -1.21 9.76 -5.00
N PHE A 59 -0.44 8.70 -4.79
CA PHE A 59 0.55 8.21 -5.76
C PHE A 59 -0.08 7.85 -7.12
N PHE A 60 -1.36 7.47 -7.15
CA PHE A 60 -2.08 7.07 -8.38
C PHE A 60 -3.00 8.15 -8.94
N ARG A 61 -3.29 9.22 -8.19
CA ARG A 61 -4.24 10.28 -8.63
C ARG A 61 -3.77 11.11 -9.83
N ASN A 62 -2.47 11.13 -10.11
CA ASN A 62 -1.87 11.94 -11.19
C ASN A 62 -0.89 11.14 -12.06
N LYS A 63 -1.02 9.81 -12.07
CA LYS A 63 -0.19 8.91 -12.89
C LYS A 63 -0.83 8.63 -14.24
#